data_AF-A0A9P9BI51-F1
#
_entry.id   AF-A0A9P9BI51-F1
#
_cell.length_a   1.000
_cell.length_b   1.000
_cell.length_c   1.000
_cell.angle_alpha   90.00
_cell.angle_beta   90.00
_cell.angle_gamma   90.00
#
_symmetry.space_group_name_H-M   'P 1'
#
loop_
_entity.id
_entity.type
_entity.pdbx_description
1 polymer ?
#
loop_
_entity_poly.entity_id
_entity_poly.type
_entity_poly.pdbx_seq_one_letter_code
_entity_poly.pdbx_strand_id
1 'polypeptide(L)'
;MFNRHELPDAPMERSQQIANQRLRLLDKQLQAEPFSKWRGRQQRDSAWPSLPAAVPATESSFESQLCIICLDAIQDTTLIRALTCQHIYHKACFDKWFERDHDVCPLCQRRVLYDKAPEVTV
;
A
#
# COMPACT_ATOMS: atom_id res chain seq x y z
N MET A 1 -8.94 48.51 22.56
CA MET A 1 -9.26 48.23 21.15
C MET A 1 -8.90 46.78 20.92
N PHE A 2 -9.90 45.90 20.91
CA PHE A 2 -9.72 44.46 21.04
C PHE A 2 -9.28 43.80 19.73
N ASN A 3 -8.32 42.88 19.86
CA ASN A 3 -7.70 42.11 18.78
C ASN A 3 -8.71 41.52 17.80
N ARG A 4 -8.41 41.72 16.51
CA ARG A 4 -9.08 41.08 15.38
C ARG A 4 -8.54 39.65 15.30
N HIS A 5 -9.15 38.73 16.05
CA HIS A 5 -8.88 37.30 15.87
C HIS A 5 -9.24 36.91 14.44
N GLU A 6 -8.23 36.54 13.69
CA GLU A 6 -8.34 35.90 12.39
C GLU A 6 -8.99 34.53 12.63
N LEU A 7 -10.21 34.34 12.12
CA LEU A 7 -10.85 33.03 12.11
C LEU A 7 -10.03 32.12 11.19
N PRO A 8 -9.58 30.93 11.64
CA PRO A 8 -8.97 29.96 10.73
C PRO A 8 -10.03 29.42 9.75
N ASP A 9 -9.69 29.45 8.47
CA ASP A 9 -10.49 28.94 7.35
C ASP A 9 -10.87 27.46 7.52
N ALA A 10 -12.07 27.21 8.07
CA ALA A 10 -12.59 25.88 8.41
C ALA A 10 -13.42 25.12 7.34
N PRO A 11 -13.20 25.23 6.01
CA PRO A 11 -13.65 24.21 5.07
C PRO A 11 -12.57 23.17 4.71
N MET A 12 -11.28 23.46 4.90
CA MET A 12 -10.18 22.53 4.56
C MET A 12 -9.98 21.42 5.62
N GLU A 13 -10.32 21.70 6.89
CA GLU A 13 -10.10 20.76 8.00
C GLU A 13 -11.01 19.51 7.96
N ARG A 14 -12.27 19.59 7.52
CA ARG A 14 -13.17 18.42 7.52
C ARG A 14 -12.76 17.35 6.51
N SER A 15 -12.35 17.76 5.30
CA SER A 15 -11.85 16.83 4.28
C SER A 15 -10.53 16.20 4.72
N GLN A 16 -9.65 16.98 5.36
CA GLN A 16 -8.40 16.47 5.95
C GLN A 16 -8.68 15.48 7.10
N GLN A 17 -9.66 15.75 7.95
CA GLN A 17 -10.08 14.87 9.06
C GLN A 17 -10.65 13.53 8.55
N ILE A 18 -11.47 13.54 7.49
CA ILE A 18 -12.03 12.30 6.89
C ILE A 18 -10.92 11.48 6.20
N ALA A 19 -10.02 12.12 5.44
CA ALA A 19 -8.87 11.45 4.82
C ALA A 19 -7.97 10.80 5.90
N ASN A 20 -7.71 11.52 7.00
CA ASN A 20 -6.97 10.99 8.15
C ASN A 20 -7.68 9.79 8.80
N GLN A 21 -9.02 9.76 8.84
CA GLN A 21 -9.77 8.62 9.39
C GLN A 21 -9.67 7.38 8.50
N ARG A 22 -9.77 7.54 7.18
CA ARG A 22 -9.64 6.44 6.22
C ARG A 22 -8.25 5.80 6.24
N LEU A 23 -7.20 6.61 6.23
CA LEU A 23 -5.83 6.11 6.34
C LEU A 23 -5.57 5.34 7.63
N ARG A 24 -6.15 5.78 8.75
CA ARG A 24 -6.07 5.04 10.02
C ARG A 24 -6.69 3.65 9.92
N LEU A 25 -7.80 3.50 9.21
CA LEU A 25 -8.41 2.19 8.95
C LEU A 25 -7.50 1.32 8.08
N LEU A 26 -6.92 1.90 7.04
CA LEU A 26 -5.97 1.23 6.17
C LEU A 26 -4.73 0.75 6.94
N ASP A 27 -4.12 1.61 7.76
CA ASP A 27 -2.97 1.27 8.60
C ASP A 27 -3.28 0.18 9.63
N LYS A 28 -4.50 0.20 10.19
CA LYS A 28 -4.95 -0.82 11.13
C LYS A 28 -5.06 -2.21 10.49
N GLN A 29 -5.52 -2.29 9.23
CA GLN A 29 -5.72 -3.58 8.55
C GLN A 29 -4.50 -4.06 7.77
N LEU A 30 -3.76 -3.15 7.13
CA LEU A 30 -2.66 -3.46 6.21
C LEU A 30 -1.39 -2.75 6.64
N GLN A 31 -0.78 -3.14 7.74
CA GLN A 31 0.38 -2.43 8.28
C GLN A 31 1.51 -2.29 7.24
N ALA A 32 2.08 -1.10 7.16
CA ALA A 32 3.26 -0.85 6.33
C ALA A 32 4.50 -1.46 6.98
N GLU A 33 5.36 -2.07 6.17
CA GLU A 33 6.62 -2.66 6.64
C GLU A 33 7.73 -2.47 5.60
N PRO A 34 9.01 -2.60 5.99
CA PRO A 34 10.11 -2.57 5.03
C PRO A 34 10.01 -3.74 4.03
N PHE A 35 10.30 -3.47 2.76
CA PHE A 35 10.22 -4.49 1.71
C PHE A 35 11.10 -5.72 2.00
N SER A 36 12.29 -5.52 2.57
CA SER A 36 13.18 -6.61 3.03
C SER A 36 12.47 -7.62 3.96
N LYS A 37 11.67 -7.12 4.90
CA LYS A 37 10.95 -7.95 5.88
C LYS A 37 9.83 -8.75 5.23
N TRP A 38 9.12 -8.13 4.28
CA TRP A 38 8.08 -8.81 3.50
C TRP A 38 8.68 -9.87 2.59
N ARG A 39 9.75 -9.53 1.86
CA ARG A 39 10.47 -10.44 0.94
C ARG A 39 10.99 -11.68 1.68
N GLY A 40 11.53 -11.50 2.88
CA GLY A 40 12.02 -12.61 3.71
C GLY A 40 10.95 -13.60 4.16
N ARG A 41 9.66 -13.20 4.23
CA ARG A 41 8.56 -14.15 4.51
C ARG A 41 8.18 -14.93 3.25
N GLN A 42 8.07 -14.26 2.10
CA GLN A 42 7.68 -14.89 0.83
C GLN A 42 8.71 -15.90 0.31
N GLN A 43 10.01 -15.65 0.54
CA GLN A 43 11.06 -16.59 0.14
C GLN A 43 11.10 -17.90 0.95
N ARG A 44 10.38 -17.99 2.09
CA ARG A 44 10.24 -19.25 2.85
C ARG A 44 9.11 -20.15 2.33
N ASP A 45 8.13 -19.58 1.64
CA ASP A 45 6.96 -20.31 1.11
C ASP A 45 7.25 -20.89 -0.30
N SER A 46 8.42 -21.54 -0.44
CA SER A 46 9.04 -22.03 -1.68
C SER A 46 8.25 -23.12 -2.41
N ALA A 47 7.09 -22.77 -2.95
CA ALA A 47 6.44 -23.43 -4.09
C ALA A 47 6.48 -22.53 -5.35
N TRP A 48 7.41 -21.59 -5.42
CA TRP A 48 7.67 -20.84 -6.66
C TRP A 48 8.66 -21.64 -7.53
N PRO A 49 8.32 -21.96 -8.80
CA PRO A 49 9.22 -22.74 -9.64
C PRO A 49 10.50 -21.94 -9.88
N SER A 50 11.61 -22.52 -9.43
CA SER A 50 12.95 -22.05 -9.73
C SER A 50 13.11 -21.92 -11.25
N LEU A 51 13.15 -20.69 -11.75
CA LEU A 51 13.58 -20.45 -13.13
C LEU A 51 15.00 -21.04 -13.29
N PRO A 52 15.27 -21.79 -14.37
CA PRO A 52 16.56 -22.44 -14.54
C PRO A 52 17.68 -21.40 -14.59
N ALA A 53 18.77 -21.69 -13.87
CA ALA A 53 19.91 -20.82 -13.56
C ALA A 53 20.78 -20.38 -14.77
N ALA A 54 20.23 -20.30 -15.98
CA ALA A 54 21.00 -20.08 -17.21
C ALA A 54 20.31 -19.14 -18.20
N VAL A 55 19.81 -17.99 -17.74
CA VAL A 55 19.57 -16.86 -18.64
C VAL A 55 20.83 -15.99 -18.67
N PRO A 56 21.53 -15.87 -19.81
CA PRO A 56 22.71 -15.00 -19.92
C PRO A 56 22.28 -13.56 -19.64
N ALA A 57 22.98 -12.93 -18.69
CA ALA A 57 22.73 -11.57 -18.24
C ALA A 57 22.97 -10.56 -19.38
N THR A 58 21.92 -10.24 -20.12
CA THR A 58 21.85 -9.02 -20.92
C THR A 58 21.01 -8.01 -20.13
N GLU A 59 21.69 -7.15 -19.36
CA GLU A 59 21.26 -5.81 -18.94
C GLU A 59 19.76 -5.64 -18.63
N SER A 60 19.27 -6.15 -17.50
CA SER A 60 18.28 -5.49 -16.64
C SER A 60 17.98 -6.38 -15.42
N SER A 61 18.13 -5.81 -14.23
CA SER A 61 18.00 -6.47 -12.92
C SER A 61 16.57 -6.97 -12.65
N PHE A 62 16.32 -8.27 -12.84
CA PHE A 62 15.03 -8.93 -12.59
C PHE A 62 14.69 -9.15 -11.10
N GLU A 63 15.46 -8.58 -10.15
CA GLU A 63 15.24 -8.77 -8.70
C GLU A 63 14.50 -7.62 -8.01
N SER A 64 14.17 -6.55 -8.75
CA SER A 64 13.47 -5.38 -8.22
C SER A 64 11.95 -5.50 -8.45
N GLN A 65 11.17 -5.46 -7.37
CA GLN A 65 9.72 -5.26 -7.47
C GLN A 65 9.47 -3.80 -7.86
N LEU A 66 8.54 -3.53 -8.78
CA LEU A 66 8.21 -2.18 -9.23
C LEU A 66 6.89 -1.72 -8.61
N CYS A 67 6.83 -0.49 -8.13
CA CYS A 67 5.57 0.12 -7.71
C CYS A 67 4.85 0.70 -8.93
N ILE A 68 3.79 0.05 -9.40
CA ILE A 68 3.08 0.46 -10.63
C ILE A 68 2.36 1.82 -10.55
N ILE A 69 2.23 2.40 -9.34
CA ILE A 69 1.64 3.74 -9.16
C ILE A 69 2.65 4.83 -9.57
N CYS A 70 3.92 4.68 -9.19
CA CYS A 70 4.98 5.63 -9.51
C CYS A 70 5.96 5.14 -10.59
N LEU A 71 5.80 3.89 -11.04
CA LEU A 71 6.64 3.19 -12.01
C LEU A 71 8.12 3.12 -11.60
N ASP A 72 8.39 3.13 -10.29
CA ASP A 72 9.74 3.14 -9.73
C ASP A 72 10.02 1.87 -8.93
N ALA A 73 11.30 1.53 -8.76
CA ALA A 73 11.76 0.35 -8.06
C ALA A 73 11.54 0.45 -6.55
N ILE A 74 11.01 -0.63 -5.98
CA ILE A 74 10.84 -0.83 -4.54
C ILE A 74 12.17 -1.34 -3.98
N GLN A 75 12.81 -0.51 -3.16
CA GLN A 75 14.06 -0.88 -2.51
C GLN A 75 13.80 -1.58 -1.18
N ASP A 76 14.75 -2.40 -0.72
CA ASP A 76 14.60 -3.22 0.49
C ASP A 76 14.35 -2.42 1.78
N THR A 77 14.79 -1.15 1.81
CA THR A 77 14.59 -0.20 2.92
C THR A 77 13.30 0.59 2.82
N THR A 78 12.61 0.55 1.67
CA THR A 78 11.38 1.32 1.47
C THR A 78 10.22 0.70 2.25
N LEU A 79 9.41 1.57 2.85
CA LEU A 79 8.14 1.16 3.45
C LEU A 79 7.14 0.85 2.34
N ILE A 80 6.71 -0.40 2.32
CA ILE A 80 5.70 -0.88 1.40
C ILE A 80 4.39 -1.12 2.13
N ARG A 81 3.31 -1.16 1.36
CA ARG A 81 2.04 -1.73 1.77
C ARG A 81 1.77 -2.95 0.90
N ALA A 82 1.74 -4.12 1.53
CA ALA A 82 1.31 -5.35 0.90
C ALA A 82 -0.20 -5.51 1.10
N LEU A 83 -0.93 -5.63 -0.01
CA LEU A 83 -2.36 -5.89 0.03
C LEU A 83 -2.62 -7.37 0.30
N THR A 84 -3.85 -7.68 0.67
CA THR A 84 -4.32 -9.05 0.89
C THR A 84 -4.34 -9.90 -0.37
N CYS A 85 -4.45 -9.25 -1.54
CA CYS A 85 -4.25 -9.86 -2.83
C CYS A 85 -2.77 -10.06 -3.20
N GLN A 86 -1.84 -9.87 -2.25
CA GLN A 86 -0.37 -10.02 -2.38
C GLN A 86 0.35 -9.00 -3.28
N HIS A 87 -0.36 -8.01 -3.81
CA HIS A 87 0.26 -6.92 -4.56
C HIS A 87 0.89 -5.89 -3.62
N ILE A 88 2.01 -5.32 -4.05
CA ILE A 88 2.85 -4.44 -3.25
C ILE A 88 2.96 -3.07 -3.90
N TYR A 89 2.95 -2.03 -3.07
CA TYR A 89 3.14 -0.66 -3.48
C TYR A 89 3.96 0.07 -2.41
N HIS A 90 4.59 1.20 -2.74
CA HIS A 90 5.10 2.10 -1.71
C HIS A 90 3.95 2.56 -0.81
N LYS A 91 4.20 2.64 0.51
CA LYS A 91 3.22 3.14 1.49
C LYS A 91 2.65 4.48 1.02
N ALA A 92 3.52 5.45 0.72
CA ALA A 92 3.11 6.80 0.31
C ALA A 92 2.31 6.82 -1.00
N CYS A 93 2.64 5.95 -1.97
CA CYS A 93 1.93 5.88 -3.24
C CYS A 93 0.52 5.30 -3.04
N PHE A 94 0.42 4.23 -2.26
CA PHE A 94 -0.85 3.57 -2.02
C PHE A 94 -1.75 4.40 -1.09
N ASP A 95 -1.19 5.09 -0.10
CA ASP A 95 -1.96 5.95 0.81
C ASP A 95 -2.64 7.09 0.04
N LYS A 96 -1.90 7.76 -0.87
CA LYS A 96 -2.46 8.79 -1.76
C LYS A 96 -3.54 8.25 -2.70
N TRP A 97 -3.38 7.01 -3.16
CA TRP A 97 -4.40 6.33 -3.96
C TRP A 97 -5.66 6.10 -3.14
N PHE A 98 -5.51 5.57 -1.93
CA PHE A 98 -6.62 5.23 -1.03
C PHE A 98 -7.37 6.46 -0.49
N GLU A 99 -6.66 7.56 -0.24
CA GLU A 99 -7.23 8.85 0.17
C GLU A 99 -8.21 9.42 -0.86
N ARG A 100 -8.01 9.13 -2.15
CA ARG A 100 -8.87 9.59 -3.27
C ARG A 100 -10.13 8.75 -3.46
N ASP A 101 -10.60 8.13 -2.38
CA ASP A 101 -11.79 7.27 -2.36
C ASP A 101 -11.67 5.98 -3.19
N HIS A 102 -10.44 5.46 -3.35
CA HIS A 102 -10.20 4.18 -4.01
C HIS A 102 -9.93 3.08 -2.97
N ASP A 103 -10.86 2.14 -2.83
CA ASP A 103 -10.79 1.01 -1.90
C ASP A 103 -10.44 -0.32 -2.59
N VAL A 104 -9.97 -0.26 -3.84
CA VAL A 104 -9.61 -1.41 -4.67
C VAL A 104 -8.14 -1.42 -5.08
N CYS A 105 -7.60 -2.63 -5.25
CA CYS A 105 -6.27 -2.85 -5.78
C CYS A 105 -6.17 -2.37 -7.24
N PRO A 106 -5.19 -1.51 -7.60
CA PRO A 106 -4.98 -1.07 -8.97
C PRO A 106 -4.75 -2.18 -10.01
N LEU A 107 -4.17 -3.31 -9.58
CA LEU A 107 -3.79 -4.41 -10.48
C LEU A 107 -4.91 -5.44 -10.71
N CYS A 108 -5.69 -5.75 -9.68
CA CYS A 108 -6.67 -6.84 -9.73
C CYS A 108 -8.07 -6.47 -9.27
N GLN A 109 -8.31 -5.20 -8.94
CA GLN A 109 -9.60 -4.64 -8.54
C GLN A 109 -10.25 -5.29 -7.30
N ARG A 110 -9.51 -6.14 -6.56
CA ARG A 110 -9.97 -6.69 -5.29
C ARG A 110 -10.02 -5.61 -4.22
N ARG A 111 -11.05 -5.65 -3.36
CA ARG A 111 -11.16 -4.74 -2.22
C ARG A 111 -9.96 -4.87 -1.29
N VAL A 112 -9.50 -3.71 -0.84
CA VAL A 112 -8.33 -3.52 0.01
C VAL A 112 -8.69 -3.76 1.46
N LEU A 113 -9.83 -3.23 1.88
CA LEU A 113 -10.39 -3.45 3.20
C LEU A 113 -11.34 -4.64 3.16
N TYR A 114 -11.25 -5.50 4.17
CA TYR A 114 -12.29 -6.49 4.41
C TYR A 114 -13.40 -5.83 5.22
N ASP A 115 -14.59 -5.73 4.63
CA ASP A 115 -15.81 -5.73 5.43
C ASP A 115 -15.79 -7.07 6.18
N LYS A 116 -15.92 -7.07 7.52
CA LYS A 116 -16.12 -8.32 8.26
C LYS A 116 -17.22 -9.11 7.52
N ALA A 117 -16.88 -10.28 7.00
CA ALA A 117 -17.83 -11.12 6.30
C ALA A 117 -19.05 -11.38 7.21
N PRO A 118 -20.27 -11.51 6.64
CA PRO A 118 -21.43 -11.86 7.43
C PRO A 118 -21.14 -13.17 8.16
N GLU A 119 -21.44 -13.19 9.45
CA GLU A 119 -21.50 -14.39 10.26
C GLU A 119 -22.48 -15.34 9.57
N VAL A 120 -21.95 -16.28 8.78
CA VAL A 120 -22.72 -17.40 8.25
C VAL A 120 -22.98 -18.34 9.42
N THR A 121 -24.03 -18.05 10.19
CA THR A 121 -24.65 -19.01 11.07
C THR A 121 -25.29 -20.08 10.20
N VAL A 122 -24.63 -21.24 10.12
CA VAL A 122 -25.20 -22.50 9.63
C VAL A 122 -26.21 -23.07 10.62
#